data_AF-A0A7J0BMY6-F1
#
_entry.id   AF-A0A7J0BMY6-F1
#
_cell.length_a   1.000
_cell.length_b   1.000
_cell.length_c   1.000
_cell.angle_alpha   90.00
_cell.angle_beta   90.00
_cell.angle_gamma   90.00
#
_symmetry.space_group_name_H-M   'P 1'
#
loop_
_entity.id
_entity.type
_entity.pdbx_description
1 polymer ?
#
loop_
_entity_poly.entity_id
_entity_poly.type
_entity_poly.pdbx_seq_one_letter_code
_entity_poly.pdbx_strand_id
1 'polypeptide(L)'
;MENGCPISFVKNLHEGRMGEVTRGYWAAVVCNADFICVDTWSGYRGGTDRDPKGKQHLLSSDACDLALGEAVLDALAHSRWVLPAPREGVTFPEGVEFDMAVCDFKVNYPACVNALMEICGYKNKRALFKNMKRVSLESKNGVLTLTPWHHAKLEAWDGVGDEATVVIPATSTPEEIGAALRLALSRCT
;
A
#
# COMPACT_ATOMS: atom_id res chain seq x y z
N MET A 1 22.10 2.12 20.20
CA MET A 1 20.97 1.17 20.23
C MET A 1 20.17 1.43 18.97
N GLU A 2 20.47 0.67 17.92
CA GLU A 2 19.89 0.79 16.60
C GLU A 2 18.52 0.12 16.59
N ASN A 3 17.46 0.90 16.73
CA ASN A 3 16.10 0.42 16.52
C ASN A 3 15.78 0.49 15.02
N GLY A 4 16.24 -0.52 14.27
CA GLY A 4 15.79 -0.78 12.91
C GLY A 4 14.31 -1.13 12.91
N CYS A 5 13.49 -0.28 12.29
CA CYS A 5 12.07 -0.53 12.06
C CYS A 5 11.90 -1.45 10.82
N PRO A 6 11.00 -2.46 10.82
CA PRO A 6 10.96 -3.51 9.80
C PRO A 6 10.12 -3.15 8.56
N ILE A 7 10.02 -1.87 8.18
CA ILE A 7 9.26 -1.47 6.99
C ILE A 7 10.11 -0.55 6.13
N SER A 8 11.20 -1.10 5.60
CA SER A 8 11.87 -0.65 4.38
C SER A 8 13.09 -1.54 4.19
N PHE A 9 12.96 -2.61 3.42
CA PHE A 9 14.00 -3.16 2.55
C PHE A 9 13.44 -4.45 1.92
N VAL A 10 12.61 -4.31 0.88
CA VAL A 10 12.64 -5.34 -0.16
C VAL A 10 13.97 -5.14 -0.89
N LYS A 11 15.04 -5.74 -0.35
CA LYS A 11 16.30 -5.88 -1.06
C LYS A 11 16.14 -7.03 -2.06
N ASN A 12 15.26 -6.89 -3.03
CA ASN A 12 15.34 -7.68 -4.26
C ASN A 12 16.35 -7.00 -5.17
N LEU A 13 17.63 -7.13 -4.81
CA LEU A 13 18.72 -6.97 -5.77
C LEU A 13 18.80 -8.29 -6.55
N HIS A 14 17.81 -8.53 -7.40
CA HIS A 14 18.03 -9.40 -8.55
C HIS A 14 18.79 -8.56 -9.57
N GLU A 15 20.11 -8.73 -9.59
CA GLU A 15 20.88 -8.60 -10.83
C GLU A 15 20.25 -9.54 -11.86
N GLY A 16 19.38 -8.98 -12.69
CA GLY A 16 18.55 -9.77 -13.58
C GLY A 16 17.93 -8.90 -14.66
N ARG A 17 18.68 -8.74 -15.76
CA ARG A 17 18.29 -8.27 -17.10
C ARG A 17 17.51 -6.95 -17.16
N MET A 18 17.99 -6.01 -17.97
CA MET A 18 17.22 -4.83 -18.40
C MET A 18 15.97 -5.25 -19.19
N GLY A 19 14.95 -5.75 -18.48
CA GLY A 19 13.59 -5.82 -18.98
C GLY A 19 12.98 -4.43 -18.93
N GLU A 20 12.16 -4.15 -19.95
CA GLU A 20 11.34 -2.94 -20.04
C GLU A 20 10.56 -2.73 -18.73
N VAL A 21 10.56 -1.48 -18.23
CA VAL A 21 9.89 -1.17 -16.96
C VAL A 21 8.45 -0.86 -17.26
N THR A 22 7.54 -1.73 -16.82
CA THR A 22 6.12 -1.43 -16.94
C THR A 22 5.63 -0.65 -15.73
N ARG A 23 4.82 0.37 -16.00
CA ARG A 23 4.10 1.16 -15.00
C ARG A 23 3.22 0.26 -14.14
N GLY A 24 3.36 0.36 -12.82
CA GLY A 24 2.42 -0.17 -11.84
C GLY A 24 1.72 0.95 -11.09
N TYR A 25 0.58 0.65 -10.47
CA TYR A 25 -0.17 1.53 -9.58
C TYR A 25 -0.34 0.83 -8.25
N TRP A 26 -0.17 1.55 -7.14
CA TRP A 26 -0.13 0.94 -5.82
C TRP A 26 -1.07 1.62 -4.84
N ALA A 27 -1.58 0.81 -3.93
CA ALA A 27 -2.33 1.28 -2.76
C ALA A 27 -2.07 0.30 -1.60
N ALA A 28 -2.39 0.70 -0.38
CA ALA A 28 -2.43 -0.20 0.74
C ALA A 28 -3.72 -0.01 1.52
N VAL A 29 -4.23 -1.11 2.03
CA VAL A 29 -5.40 -1.14 2.91
C VAL A 29 -4.94 -1.57 4.28
N VAL A 30 -5.34 -0.81 5.29
CA VAL A 30 -5.28 -1.24 6.69
C VAL A 30 -6.68 -1.24 7.28
N CYS A 31 -6.99 -2.23 8.10
CA CYS A 31 -8.27 -2.26 8.80
C CYS A 31 -8.15 -2.87 10.19
N ASN A 32 -9.07 -2.47 11.06
CA ASN A 32 -9.31 -3.13 12.34
C ASN A 32 -10.83 -3.21 12.55
N ALA A 33 -11.28 -3.39 13.80
CA ALA A 33 -12.72 -3.49 14.09
C ALA A 33 -13.49 -2.18 13.82
N ASP A 34 -12.80 -1.04 13.82
CA ASP A 34 -13.43 0.27 13.85
C ASP A 34 -13.46 0.93 12.47
N PHE A 35 -12.48 0.65 11.60
CA PHE A 35 -12.39 1.28 10.29
C PHE A 35 -11.68 0.43 9.23
N ILE A 36 -11.86 0.83 7.97
CA ILE A 36 -11.04 0.44 6.82
C ILE A 36 -10.42 1.71 6.24
N CYS A 37 -9.10 1.75 6.10
CA CYS A 37 -8.37 2.88 5.52
C CYS A 37 -7.65 2.43 4.26
N VAL A 38 -7.96 3.06 3.13
CA VAL A 38 -7.31 2.85 1.84
C VAL A 38 -6.42 4.05 1.55
N ASP A 39 -5.10 3.83 1.51
CA ASP A 39 -4.11 4.86 1.21
C ASP A 39 -3.51 4.62 -0.19
N THR A 40 -3.32 5.71 -0.93
CA THR A 40 -2.51 5.71 -2.15
C THR A 40 -1.05 5.45 -1.82
N TRP A 41 -0.43 4.54 -2.57
CA TRP A 41 1.01 4.27 -2.50
C TRP A 41 1.64 4.57 -3.85
N SER A 42 2.87 5.06 -3.84
CA SER A 42 3.58 5.49 -5.06
C SER A 42 5.00 4.95 -5.06
N GLY A 43 5.58 4.78 -6.25
CA GLY A 43 6.91 4.22 -6.40
C GLY A 43 7.26 3.89 -7.85
N TYR A 44 8.16 2.92 -8.06
CA TYR A 44 8.69 2.62 -9.40
C TYR A 44 8.71 1.12 -9.77
N ARG A 45 9.52 0.29 -9.11
CA ARG A 45 9.76 -1.14 -9.44
C ARG A 45 9.42 -2.12 -8.29
N GLY A 46 8.75 -1.66 -7.24
CA GLY A 46 8.45 -2.45 -6.03
C GLY A 46 8.94 -1.80 -4.73
N GLY A 47 9.83 -0.80 -4.82
CA GLY A 47 10.00 0.18 -3.75
C GLY A 47 8.83 1.16 -3.82
N THR A 48 7.89 1.04 -2.89
CA THR A 48 6.70 1.87 -2.79
C THR A 48 6.52 2.32 -1.35
N ASP A 49 6.04 3.54 -1.20
CA ASP A 49 5.73 4.14 0.09
C ASP A 49 4.36 4.82 0.01
N ARG A 50 3.75 5.08 1.17
CA ARG A 50 2.54 5.89 1.24
C ARG A 50 2.81 7.28 0.67
N ASP A 51 1.98 7.70 -0.28
CA ASP A 51 2.19 8.97 -0.97
C ASP A 51 1.56 10.13 -0.19
N PRO A 52 2.34 11.13 0.28
CA PRO A 52 1.80 12.29 0.98
C PRO A 52 0.93 13.20 0.07
N LYS A 53 1.06 13.07 -1.26
CA LYS A 53 0.22 13.78 -2.24
C LYS A 53 -0.92 12.92 -2.79
N GLY A 54 -1.00 11.66 -2.35
CA GLY A 54 -2.04 10.73 -2.76
C GLY A 54 -3.36 10.94 -2.00
N LYS A 55 -4.32 10.06 -2.26
CA LYS A 55 -5.61 10.02 -1.57
C LYS A 55 -5.59 9.05 -0.39
N GLN A 56 -6.36 9.41 0.63
CA GLN A 56 -6.73 8.55 1.74
C GLN A 56 -8.26 8.48 1.81
N HIS A 57 -8.78 7.26 1.90
CA HIS A 57 -10.20 6.99 2.13
C HIS A 57 -10.35 6.29 3.47
N LEU A 58 -11.06 6.94 4.40
CA LEU A 58 -11.45 6.32 5.67
C LEU A 58 -12.91 5.92 5.59
N LEU A 59 -13.16 4.62 5.74
CA LEU A 59 -14.47 3.99 5.62
C LEU A 59 -14.82 3.29 6.92
N SER A 60 -16.12 3.12 7.16
CA SER A 60 -16.63 2.26 8.23
C SER A 60 -16.20 0.80 8.02
N SER A 61 -16.01 0.04 9.09
CA SER A 61 -15.61 -1.37 9.01
C SER A 61 -16.66 -2.28 8.34
N ASP A 62 -17.91 -1.81 8.25
CA ASP A 62 -19.04 -2.47 7.59
C ASP A 62 -19.34 -1.93 6.17
N ALA A 63 -18.50 -1.04 5.61
CA ALA A 63 -18.71 -0.44 4.29
C ALA A 63 -18.94 -1.50 3.19
N CYS A 64 -19.95 -1.33 2.34
CA CYS A 64 -20.27 -2.32 1.30
C CYS A 64 -19.14 -2.49 0.26
N ASP A 65 -19.18 -3.59 -0.49
CA ASP A 65 -18.13 -3.93 -1.46
C ASP A 65 -17.99 -2.87 -2.57
N LEU A 66 -19.09 -2.25 -3.00
CA LEU A 66 -19.06 -1.12 -3.93
C LEU A 66 -18.19 0.03 -3.40
N ALA A 67 -18.44 0.49 -2.18
CA ALA A 67 -17.68 1.60 -1.57
C ALA A 67 -16.20 1.24 -1.37
N LEU A 68 -15.90 -0.01 -1.03
CA LEU A 68 -14.53 -0.51 -0.93
C LEU A 68 -13.82 -0.49 -2.29
N GLY A 69 -14.48 -0.98 -3.33
CA GLY A 69 -13.94 -0.98 -4.69
C GLY A 69 -13.70 0.41 -5.24
N GLU A 70 -14.64 1.33 -5.05
CA GLU A 70 -14.50 2.73 -5.48
C GLU A 70 -13.31 3.41 -4.80
N ALA A 71 -13.13 3.21 -3.48
CA ALA A 71 -11.99 3.75 -2.76
C ALA A 71 -10.66 3.15 -3.23
N VAL A 72 -10.63 1.85 -3.55
CA VAL A 72 -9.44 1.20 -4.13
C VAL A 72 -9.11 1.78 -5.50
N LEU A 73 -10.10 1.93 -6.38
CA LEU A 73 -9.90 2.49 -7.71
C LEU A 73 -9.41 3.94 -7.65
N ASP A 74 -10.00 4.77 -6.79
CA ASP A 74 -9.56 6.17 -6.64
C ASP A 74 -8.14 6.25 -6.10
N ALA A 75 -7.80 5.46 -5.07
CA ALA A 75 -6.44 5.42 -4.53
C ALA A 75 -5.40 4.95 -5.58
N LEU A 76 -5.72 3.91 -6.37
CA LEU A 76 -4.84 3.45 -7.44
C LEU A 76 -4.68 4.50 -8.55
N ALA A 77 -5.75 5.21 -8.91
CA ALA A 77 -5.71 6.28 -9.91
C ALA A 77 -4.81 7.46 -9.50
N HIS A 78 -4.66 7.70 -8.19
CA HIS A 78 -3.77 8.73 -7.64
C HIS A 78 -2.33 8.26 -7.40
N SER A 79 -2.04 6.97 -7.62
CA SER A 79 -0.68 6.44 -7.50
C SER A 79 0.23 7.08 -8.54
N ARG A 80 1.43 7.49 -8.15
CA ARG A 80 2.44 8.17 -9.01
C ARG A 80 3.60 7.24 -9.36
N TRP A 81 4.24 7.50 -10.51
CA TRP A 81 5.42 6.75 -10.94
C TRP A 81 6.63 7.58 -10.57
N VAL A 82 7.24 7.27 -9.43
CA VAL A 82 8.11 8.23 -8.76
C VAL A 82 9.32 7.57 -8.13
N LEU A 83 10.45 8.26 -8.23
CA LEU A 83 11.69 7.96 -7.54
C LEU A 83 12.10 9.16 -6.67
N PRO A 84 12.92 8.96 -5.64
CA PRO A 84 13.42 10.07 -4.83
C PRO A 84 14.27 11.04 -5.67
N ALA A 85 15.15 10.50 -6.52
CA ALA A 85 16.05 11.28 -7.37
C ALA A 85 16.45 10.47 -8.62
N PRO A 86 16.87 11.14 -9.71
CA PRO A 86 17.45 10.45 -10.86
C PRO A 86 18.76 9.77 -10.48
N ARG A 87 19.12 8.72 -11.23
CA ARG A 87 20.37 7.99 -11.07
C ARG A 87 21.25 8.22 -12.28
N GLU A 88 22.53 8.48 -12.05
CA GLU A 88 23.51 8.65 -13.12
C GLU A 88 23.59 7.39 -13.99
N GLY A 89 23.66 7.58 -15.31
CA GLY A 89 23.74 6.49 -16.28
C GLY A 89 22.45 5.69 -16.50
N VAL A 90 21.32 6.11 -15.91
CA VAL A 90 20.02 5.42 -16.07
C VAL A 90 19.08 6.28 -16.90
N THR A 91 18.53 5.71 -17.97
CA THR A 91 17.39 6.30 -18.70
C THR A 91 16.10 5.83 -18.05
N PHE A 92 15.18 6.78 -17.81
CA PHE A 92 13.88 6.52 -17.24
C PHE A 92 12.80 6.58 -18.31
N PRO A 93 11.76 5.75 -18.24
CA PRO A 93 10.58 5.90 -19.08
C PRO A 93 9.93 7.27 -18.92
N GLU A 94 9.19 7.68 -19.94
CA GLU A 94 8.38 8.90 -19.89
C GLU A 94 7.32 8.81 -18.77
N GLY A 95 7.09 9.92 -18.06
CA GLY A 95 6.13 10.00 -16.96
C GLY A 95 6.68 9.61 -15.59
N VAL A 96 7.96 9.21 -15.47
CA VAL A 96 8.61 9.05 -14.16
C VAL A 96 8.91 10.42 -13.55
N GLU A 97 8.37 10.64 -12.36
CA GLU A 97 8.61 11.83 -11.52
C GLU A 97 9.79 11.61 -10.56
N PHE A 98 10.36 12.71 -10.08
CA PHE A 98 11.37 12.70 -9.02
C PHE A 98 10.91 13.57 -7.84
N ASP A 99 10.68 12.93 -6.70
CA ASP A 99 10.14 13.57 -5.50
C ASP A 99 10.70 12.89 -4.25
N MET A 100 11.73 13.50 -3.65
CA MET A 100 12.34 13.02 -2.41
C MET A 100 11.32 12.87 -1.26
N ALA A 101 10.25 13.67 -1.26
CA ALA A 101 9.27 13.67 -0.18
C ALA A 101 8.47 12.36 -0.12
N VAL A 102 8.36 11.60 -1.21
CA VAL A 102 7.66 10.30 -1.20
C VAL A 102 8.38 9.28 -0.34
N CYS A 103 9.72 9.33 -0.34
CA CYS A 103 10.57 8.38 0.39
C CYS A 103 11.04 8.91 1.75
N ASP A 104 10.58 10.08 2.21
CA ASP A 104 10.93 10.60 3.54
C ASP A 104 10.07 9.95 4.63
N PHE A 105 10.36 8.67 4.90
CA PHE A 105 9.65 7.86 5.89
C PHE A 105 9.69 8.50 7.29
N LYS A 106 10.81 9.15 7.66
CA LYS A 106 10.98 9.73 8.99
C LYS A 106 10.02 10.89 9.24
N VAL A 107 9.67 11.63 8.20
CA VAL A 107 8.70 12.73 8.26
C VAL A 107 7.28 12.22 8.05
N ASN A 108 7.06 11.40 7.01
CA ASN A 108 5.72 11.01 6.60
C ASN A 108 5.05 10.06 7.60
N TYR A 109 5.79 9.06 8.12
CA TYR A 109 5.19 8.02 8.94
C TYR A 109 4.60 8.55 10.26
N PRO A 110 5.33 9.34 11.08
CA PRO A 110 4.77 9.89 12.32
C PRO A 110 3.56 10.79 12.06
N ALA A 111 3.60 11.62 11.01
CA ALA A 111 2.49 12.49 10.64
C ALA A 111 1.24 11.69 10.26
N CYS A 112 1.40 10.63 9.46
CA CYS A 112 0.29 9.75 9.06
C CYS A 112 -0.33 9.02 10.25
N VAL A 113 0.51 8.47 11.15
CA VAL A 113 0.01 7.76 12.34
C VAL A 113 -0.73 8.72 13.27
N ASN A 114 -0.21 9.92 13.49
CA ASN A 114 -0.86 10.91 14.35
C ASN A 114 -2.20 11.36 13.76
N ALA A 115 -2.26 11.65 12.45
CA ALA A 115 -3.51 12.02 11.79
C ALA A 115 -4.55 10.90 11.87
N LEU A 116 -4.16 9.65 11.65
CA LEU A 116 -5.07 8.50 11.75
C LEU A 116 -5.55 8.29 13.19
N MET A 117 -4.69 8.47 14.19
CA MET A 117 -5.08 8.43 15.59
C MET A 117 -6.09 9.53 15.94
N GLU A 118 -5.88 10.74 15.46
CA GLU A 118 -6.78 11.88 15.69
C GLU A 118 -8.15 11.65 15.05
N ILE A 119 -8.19 11.29 13.77
CA ILE A 119 -9.43 11.08 13.03
C ILE A 119 -10.24 9.91 13.61
N CYS A 120 -9.57 8.81 14.00
CA CYS A 120 -10.24 7.64 14.58
C CYS A 120 -10.39 7.69 16.12
N GLY A 121 -9.94 8.76 16.77
CA GLY A 121 -10.09 8.94 18.23
C GLY A 121 -9.23 8.03 19.13
N TYR A 122 -8.13 7.47 18.63
CA TYR A 122 -7.23 6.63 19.44
C TYR A 122 -6.27 7.48 20.27
N LYS A 123 -6.18 7.15 21.57
CA LYS A 123 -5.27 7.85 22.51
C LYS A 123 -3.81 7.41 22.41
N ASN A 124 -3.55 6.22 21.87
CA ASN A 124 -2.19 5.70 21.72
C ASN A 124 -2.09 4.75 20.52
N LYS A 125 -0.88 4.63 19.98
CA LYS A 125 -0.56 3.73 18.85
C LYS A 125 -0.93 2.28 19.12
N ARG A 126 -0.75 1.81 20.36
CA ARG A 126 -1.06 0.42 20.72
C ARG A 126 -2.54 0.10 20.48
N ALA A 127 -3.44 1.01 20.83
CA ALA A 127 -4.87 0.85 20.59
C ALA A 127 -5.18 0.87 19.09
N LEU A 128 -4.60 1.81 18.34
CA LEU A 128 -4.77 1.92 16.88
C LEU A 128 -4.37 0.62 16.17
N PHE A 129 -3.15 0.16 16.42
CA PHE A 129 -2.56 -0.96 15.69
C PHE A 129 -2.97 -2.35 16.20
N LYS A 130 -3.66 -2.43 17.34
CA LYS A 130 -4.11 -3.72 17.87
C LYS A 130 -5.03 -4.40 16.86
N ASN A 131 -4.68 -5.64 16.48
CA ASN A 131 -5.41 -6.45 15.49
C ASN A 131 -5.53 -5.76 14.11
N MET A 132 -4.60 -4.87 13.77
CA MET A 132 -4.63 -4.18 12.47
C MET A 132 -4.15 -5.11 11.37
N LYS A 133 -5.03 -5.39 10.42
CA LYS A 133 -4.72 -6.14 9.20
C LYS A 133 -4.16 -5.21 8.15
N ARG A 134 -3.38 -5.76 7.22
CA ARG A 134 -2.81 -5.04 6.09
C ARG A 134 -2.90 -5.87 4.82
N VAL A 135 -3.30 -5.22 3.72
CA VAL A 135 -3.25 -5.74 2.35
C VAL A 135 -2.53 -4.73 1.47
N SER A 136 -1.55 -5.19 0.69
CA SER A 136 -0.94 -4.38 -0.37
C SER A 136 -1.66 -4.62 -1.68
N LEU A 137 -1.83 -3.56 -2.48
CA LEU A 137 -2.49 -3.59 -3.77
C LEU A 137 -1.49 -3.17 -4.85
N GLU A 138 -1.41 -3.95 -5.92
CA GLU A 138 -0.67 -3.59 -7.14
C GLU A 138 -1.56 -3.83 -8.37
N SER A 139 -1.82 -2.78 -9.14
CA SER A 139 -2.39 -2.90 -10.48
C SER A 139 -1.29 -2.75 -11.53
N LYS A 140 -1.06 -3.81 -12.31
CA LYS A 140 0.00 -3.85 -13.32
C LYS A 140 -0.34 -4.88 -14.39
N ASN A 141 -0.04 -4.56 -15.65
CA ASN A 141 -0.25 -5.46 -16.79
C ASN A 141 -1.68 -6.02 -16.90
N GLY A 142 -2.69 -5.20 -16.59
CA GLY A 142 -4.10 -5.60 -16.66
C GLY A 142 -4.56 -6.50 -15.51
N VAL A 143 -3.75 -6.68 -14.47
CA VAL A 143 -4.05 -7.50 -13.30
C VAL A 143 -4.01 -6.64 -12.03
N LEU A 144 -4.96 -6.86 -11.13
CA LEU A 144 -4.95 -6.34 -9.77
C LEU A 144 -4.61 -7.47 -8.79
N THR A 145 -3.51 -7.28 -8.08
CA THR A 145 -2.96 -8.21 -7.10
C THR A 145 -3.18 -7.65 -5.69
N LEU A 146 -3.79 -8.44 -4.81
CA LEU A 146 -4.06 -8.12 -3.42
C LEU A 146 -3.28 -9.09 -2.52
N THR A 147 -2.22 -8.59 -1.90
CA THR A 147 -1.30 -9.39 -1.07
C THR A 147 -1.60 -9.17 0.41
N PRO A 148 -2.15 -10.16 1.12
CA PRO A 148 -2.37 -10.07 2.56
C PRO A 148 -1.06 -10.21 3.35
N TRP A 149 -1.02 -9.62 4.53
CA TRP A 149 0.15 -9.66 5.41
C TRP A 149 -0.17 -10.24 6.80
N HIS A 150 0.87 -10.80 7.44
CA HIS A 150 0.87 -11.30 8.81
C HIS A 150 1.24 -10.17 9.78
N HIS A 151 0.44 -9.90 10.81
CA HIS A 151 0.71 -8.86 11.81
C HIS A 151 1.73 -9.32 12.86
N ALA A 152 3.00 -9.35 12.46
CA ALA A 152 4.09 -9.90 13.26
C ALA A 152 4.48 -9.07 14.50
N LYS A 153 4.39 -7.74 14.41
CA LYS A 153 4.63 -6.80 15.54
C LYS A 153 3.63 -5.66 15.47
N LEU A 154 3.52 -4.91 16.57
CA LEU A 154 2.55 -3.82 16.68
C LEU A 154 2.51 -2.91 15.45
N GLU A 155 3.66 -2.44 14.98
CA GLU A 155 3.79 -1.57 13.79
C GLU A 155 4.50 -2.28 12.62
N ALA A 156 4.51 -3.62 12.55
CA ALA A 156 5.19 -4.35 11.49
C ALA A 156 4.42 -5.59 11.00
N TRP A 157 4.49 -5.84 9.69
CA TRP A 157 3.84 -6.97 9.04
C TRP A 157 4.84 -7.76 8.19
N ASP A 158 4.71 -9.08 8.21
CA ASP A 158 5.51 -10.03 7.43
C ASP A 158 4.66 -10.63 6.30
N GLY A 159 5.30 -11.19 5.27
CA GLY A 159 4.60 -11.84 4.16
C GLY A 159 3.95 -13.16 4.59
N VAL A 160 2.74 -13.44 4.08
CA VAL A 160 1.97 -14.68 4.39
C VAL A 160 2.26 -15.80 3.37
N GLY A 161 2.99 -15.52 2.29
CA GLY A 161 3.19 -16.44 1.16
C GLY A 161 2.32 -16.10 -0.04
N ASP A 162 2.75 -16.52 -1.23
CA ASP A 162 2.09 -16.16 -2.50
C ASP A 162 0.71 -16.81 -2.65
N GLU A 163 0.49 -17.98 -2.03
CA GLU A 163 -0.77 -18.73 -2.06
C GLU A 163 -1.94 -17.97 -1.39
N ALA A 164 -1.63 -17.04 -0.49
CA ALA A 164 -2.64 -16.20 0.15
C ALA A 164 -3.09 -15.03 -0.74
N THR A 165 -2.37 -14.73 -1.81
CA THR A 165 -2.66 -13.60 -2.71
C THR A 165 -3.98 -13.80 -3.44
N VAL A 166 -4.75 -12.72 -3.57
CA VAL A 166 -5.95 -12.67 -4.42
C VAL A 166 -5.58 -11.92 -5.69
N VAL A 167 -5.90 -12.49 -6.85
CA VAL A 167 -5.56 -11.93 -8.15
C VAL A 167 -6.83 -11.87 -8.99
N ILE A 168 -7.18 -10.68 -9.48
CA ILE A 168 -8.34 -10.43 -10.34
C ILE A 168 -7.95 -9.56 -11.54
N PRO A 169 -8.75 -9.53 -12.63
CA PRO A 169 -8.54 -8.59 -13.72
C PRO A 169 -8.59 -7.13 -13.22
N ALA A 170 -7.72 -6.26 -13.74
CA ALA A 170 -7.76 -4.83 -13.40
C ALA A 170 -9.02 -4.12 -13.95
N THR A 171 -9.76 -4.77 -14.84
CA THR A 171 -11.04 -4.30 -15.39
C THR A 171 -12.26 -4.77 -14.60
N SER A 172 -12.05 -5.44 -13.46
CA SER A 172 -13.14 -5.88 -12.58
C SER A 172 -13.98 -4.71 -12.06
N THR A 173 -15.25 -4.97 -11.78
CA THR A 173 -16.14 -3.92 -11.26
C THR A 173 -15.75 -3.53 -9.84
N PRO A 174 -16.17 -2.34 -9.36
CA PRO A 174 -15.95 -1.95 -7.97
C PRO A 174 -16.41 -3.02 -6.96
N GLU A 175 -17.58 -3.62 -7.16
CA GLU A 175 -18.10 -4.67 -6.28
C GLU A 175 -17.19 -5.91 -6.25
N GLU A 176 -16.68 -6.35 -7.40
CA GLU A 176 -15.74 -7.48 -7.48
C GLU A 176 -14.41 -7.15 -6.77
N ILE A 177 -13.92 -5.91 -6.92
CA ILE A 177 -12.70 -5.43 -6.24
C ILE A 177 -12.92 -5.40 -4.72
N GLY A 178 -14.07 -4.89 -4.26
CA GLY A 178 -14.42 -4.88 -2.84
C GLY A 178 -14.52 -6.28 -2.24
N ALA A 179 -15.19 -7.21 -2.94
CA ALA A 179 -15.28 -8.60 -2.52
C ALA A 179 -13.90 -9.29 -2.48
N ALA A 180 -13.05 -9.04 -3.48
CA ALA A 180 -11.67 -9.54 -3.50
C ALA A 180 -10.83 -8.98 -2.35
N LEU A 181 -10.99 -7.69 -2.02
CA LEU A 181 -10.34 -7.07 -0.87
C LEU A 181 -10.77 -7.73 0.45
N ARG A 182 -12.06 -8.00 0.64
CA ARG A 182 -12.54 -8.74 1.81
C ARG A 182 -11.94 -10.13 1.92
N LEU A 183 -11.86 -10.85 0.80
CA LEU A 183 -11.22 -12.16 0.75
C LEU A 183 -9.73 -12.05 1.15
N ALA A 184 -8.99 -11.07 0.63
CA ALA A 184 -7.60 -10.83 1.02
C ALA A 184 -7.49 -10.52 2.53
N LEU A 185 -8.34 -9.65 3.07
CA LEU A 185 -8.38 -9.32 4.50
C LEU A 185 -8.70 -10.54 5.38
N SER A 186 -9.51 -11.49 4.90
CA SER A 186 -9.77 -12.74 5.63
C SER A 186 -8.56 -13.68 5.69
N ARG A 187 -7.57 -13.49 4.82
CA ARG A 187 -6.33 -14.27 4.75
C ARG A 187 -5.17 -13.65 5.53
N CYS A 188 -5.32 -12.43 6.05
CA CYS A 188 -4.37 -11.85 7.00
C CYS A 188 -4.34 -12.64 8.31
N THR A 189 -3.15 -12.78 8.90
CA THR A 189 -2.90 -13.57 10.11
C THR A 189 -2.24 -12.77 11.22
#